data_AF-A0A0R1UE32-F1
#
_entry.id   AF-A0A0R1UE32-F1
#
_cell.length_a   1.000
_cell.length_b   1.000
_cell.length_c   1.000
_cell.angle_alpha   90.00
_cell.angle_beta   90.00
_cell.angle_gamma   90.00
#
_symmetry.space_group_name_H-M   'P 1'
#
loop_
_entity.id
_entity.type
_entity.pdbx_description
1 polymer ?
#
loop_
_entity_poly.entity_id
_entity_poly.type
_entity_poly.pdbx_seq_one_letter_code
_entity_poly.pdbx_strand_id
1 'polypeptide(L)'
;MITTGPKTCIICGRPRSASECLKHRNDLLGIAFTICKECANECADFSDETSVINICRLANLPFVHDIYYKLVRDTDRPNFSLYMQKIAPYKKFIDYNDSVFDSVENTQPVEQIEVTDKIIVRWGDGLTPEKYAYLEKALQSLLDIKPATTVLEINRYVQNIKLKESFDQALSDGDYRAISQLRKAYEEDLKSLGLDAVLSSKDNSSKNIGQKIRDVEMTRPIPERDEYKDAAKIEAYIDKWFVTNMKRNFGLASEEEQEALYENERAPQQDEG
;
A
#
# COMPACT_ATOMS: atom_id res chain seq x y z
N MET A 1 15.79 32.93 16.84
CA MET A 1 14.51 33.22 17.50
C MET A 1 13.72 34.15 16.58
N ILE A 2 12.73 33.64 15.86
CA ILE A 2 11.89 34.48 14.99
C ILE A 2 10.73 34.98 15.85
N THR A 3 10.68 36.29 16.06
CA THR A 3 9.65 36.98 16.84
C THR A 3 8.29 36.79 16.17
N THR A 4 7.40 36.02 16.80
CA THR A 4 6.03 35.80 16.33
C THR A 4 5.17 37.03 16.63
N GLY A 5 5.35 38.09 15.84
CA GLY A 5 4.39 39.19 15.79
C GLY A 5 3.04 38.75 15.22
N PRO A 6 1.97 39.55 15.39
CA PRO A 6 0.67 39.27 14.78
C PRO A 6 0.80 39.23 13.25
N LYS A 7 0.15 38.24 12.63
CA LYS A 7 0.15 38.08 11.17
C LYS A 7 -1.13 38.67 10.58
N THR A 8 -1.05 39.27 9.40
CA THR A 8 -2.21 39.87 8.73
C THR A 8 -2.89 38.86 7.83
N CYS A 9 -4.20 38.65 7.99
CA CYS A 9 -4.95 37.78 7.08
C CYS A 9 -5.09 38.44 5.70
N ILE A 10 -4.75 37.73 4.62
CA ILE A 10 -4.88 38.26 3.25
C ILE A 10 -6.33 38.39 2.76
N ILE A 11 -7.26 37.67 3.38
CA ILE A 11 -8.67 37.68 2.98
C ILE A 11 -9.40 38.84 3.66
N CYS A 12 -9.31 38.97 4.99
CA CYS A 12 -10.03 40.01 5.74
C CYS A 12 -9.19 41.24 6.12
N GLY A 13 -7.88 41.23 5.88
CA GLY A 13 -6.97 42.34 6.20
C GLY A 13 -6.73 42.60 7.69
N ARG A 14 -7.30 41.78 8.59
CA ARG A 14 -7.18 41.98 10.04
C ARG A 14 -5.92 41.30 10.60
N PRO A 15 -5.23 41.93 11.57
CA PRO A 15 -4.16 41.27 12.31
C PRO A 15 -4.74 40.18 13.21
N ARG A 16 -4.13 39.00 13.18
CA ARG A 16 -4.59 37.82 13.91
C ARG A 16 -3.47 37.22 14.75
N SER A 17 -3.86 36.64 15.87
CA SER A 17 -2.96 35.89 16.75
C SER A 17 -2.54 34.57 16.07
N ALA A 18 -1.37 34.02 16.43
CA ALA A 18 -0.87 32.80 15.78
C ALA A 18 -1.81 31.58 15.93
N SER A 19 -2.64 31.53 16.98
CA SER A 19 -3.61 30.45 17.22
C SER A 19 -4.84 30.53 16.30
N GLU A 20 -5.21 31.73 15.87
CA GLU A 20 -6.31 31.98 14.91
C GLU A 20 -5.90 31.81 13.46
N CYS A 21 -4.59 31.71 13.20
CA CYS A 21 -4.05 31.55 11.87
C CYS A 21 -4.06 30.07 11.44
N LEU A 22 -4.27 29.86 10.14
CA LEU A 22 -4.06 28.57 9.50
C LEU A 22 -2.56 28.29 9.40
N LYS A 23 -2.16 27.03 9.63
CA LYS A 23 -0.79 26.58 9.38
C LYS A 23 -0.61 26.27 7.90
N HIS A 24 -0.55 27.31 7.07
CA HIS A 24 -0.31 27.19 5.62
C HIS A 24 1.16 26.92 5.32
N ARG A 25 1.43 26.41 4.10
CA ARG A 25 2.78 26.17 3.57
C ARG A 25 3.06 26.97 2.30
N ASN A 26 2.25 27.99 2.04
CA ASN A 26 2.43 28.85 0.88
C ASN A 26 3.57 29.85 1.15
N ASP A 27 4.71 29.64 0.49
CA ASP A 27 5.90 30.48 0.60
C ASP A 27 5.70 31.89 0.02
N LEU A 28 4.74 32.06 -0.91
CA LEU A 28 4.44 33.34 -1.55
C LEU A 28 3.79 34.36 -0.61
N LEU A 29 3.20 33.90 0.50
CA LEU A 29 2.61 34.80 1.51
C LEU A 29 3.67 35.48 2.39
N GLY A 30 4.90 34.97 2.42
CA GLY A 30 5.94 35.47 3.29
C GLY A 30 5.62 35.33 4.79
N ILE A 31 6.36 36.04 5.64
CA ILE A 31 6.30 35.87 7.11
C ILE A 31 5.18 36.70 7.76
N ALA A 32 4.85 37.84 7.15
CA ALA A 32 3.91 38.83 7.71
C ALA A 32 2.44 38.54 7.40
N PHE A 33 2.15 37.76 6.35
CA PHE A 33 0.80 37.46 5.91
C PHE A 33 0.42 36.01 6.18
N THR A 34 -0.89 35.76 6.27
CA THR A 34 -1.46 34.43 6.52
C THR A 34 -2.93 34.37 6.10
N ILE A 35 -3.59 33.25 6.38
CA ILE A 35 -5.03 33.07 6.23
C ILE A 35 -5.57 32.72 7.62
N CYS A 36 -6.58 33.42 8.11
CA CYS A 36 -7.19 33.07 9.40
C CYS A 36 -8.21 31.94 9.25
N LYS A 37 -8.43 31.19 10.33
CA LYS A 37 -9.37 30.05 10.36
C LYS A 37 -10.81 30.46 10.03
N GLU A 38 -11.23 31.64 10.49
CA GLU A 38 -12.56 32.20 10.19
C GLU A 38 -12.73 32.36 8.67
N CYS A 39 -11.83 33.08 8.00
CA CYS A 39 -11.91 33.25 6.55
C CYS A 39 -11.73 31.94 5.79
N ALA A 40 -10.87 31.03 6.26
CA ALA A 40 -10.76 29.71 5.64
C ALA A 40 -12.08 28.93 5.71
N ASN A 41 -12.82 29.03 6.82
CA ASN A 41 -14.13 28.39 6.96
C ASN A 41 -15.25 29.13 6.19
N GLU A 42 -15.20 30.46 6.11
CA GLU A 42 -16.19 31.26 5.37
C GLU A 42 -16.05 31.13 3.86
N CYS A 43 -14.82 31.03 3.35
CA CYS A 43 -14.56 30.93 1.91
C CYS A 43 -14.59 29.49 1.39
N ALA A 44 -14.39 28.48 2.24
CA ALA A 44 -14.49 27.07 1.86
C ALA A 44 -15.94 26.59 2.02
N ASP A 45 -16.75 26.78 0.98
CA ASP A 45 -18.07 26.18 0.89
C ASP A 45 -17.92 24.67 0.60
N PHE A 46 -18.36 23.83 1.53
CA PHE A 46 -18.29 22.36 1.39
C PHE A 46 -19.44 21.78 0.55
N SER A 47 -20.37 22.61 0.08
CA SER A 47 -21.32 22.22 -0.97
C SER A 47 -20.73 22.36 -2.38
N ASP A 48 -19.69 23.19 -2.53
CA ASP A 48 -18.91 23.35 -3.76
C ASP A 48 -17.46 22.92 -3.55
N GLU A 49 -17.13 21.73 -4.05
CA GLU A 49 -15.78 21.16 -3.96
C GLU A 49 -14.69 22.12 -4.49
N THR A 50 -15.00 22.86 -5.55
CA THR A 50 -14.07 23.80 -6.18
C THR A 50 -13.64 24.88 -5.20
N SER A 51 -14.57 25.35 -4.36
CA SER A 51 -14.30 26.35 -3.32
C SER A 51 -13.31 25.82 -2.27
N VAL A 52 -13.46 24.56 -1.84
CA VAL A 52 -12.52 23.92 -0.91
C VAL A 52 -11.14 23.74 -1.57
N ILE A 53 -11.10 23.27 -2.82
CA ILE A 53 -9.87 23.13 -3.60
C ILE A 53 -9.13 24.46 -3.70
N ASN A 54 -9.84 25.56 -3.94
CA ASN A 54 -9.23 26.89 -4.07
C ASN A 54 -8.58 27.36 -2.76
N ILE A 55 -9.17 27.09 -1.60
CA ILE A 55 -8.55 27.40 -0.31
C ILE A 55 -7.34 26.51 -0.03
N CYS A 56 -7.41 25.22 -0.37
CA CYS A 56 -6.27 24.31 -0.32
C CYS A 56 -5.11 24.82 -1.20
N ARG A 57 -5.39 25.26 -2.43
CA ARG A 57 -4.39 25.89 -3.33
C ARG A 57 -3.77 27.12 -2.70
N LEU A 58 -4.60 28.06 -2.23
CA LEU A 58 -4.14 29.32 -1.67
C LEU A 58 -3.24 29.11 -0.43
N ALA A 59 -3.55 28.11 0.39
CA ALA A 59 -2.77 27.78 1.58
C ALA A 59 -1.60 26.81 1.31
N ASN A 60 -1.45 26.30 0.08
CA ASN A 60 -0.56 25.20 -0.26
C ASN A 60 -0.76 23.99 0.69
N LEU A 61 -2.00 23.54 0.83
CA LEU A 61 -2.41 22.42 1.67
C LEU A 61 -3.00 21.31 0.80
N PRO A 62 -2.83 20.03 1.15
CA PRO A 62 -3.33 18.92 0.34
C PRO A 62 -4.86 18.89 0.28
N PHE A 63 -5.39 18.67 -0.92
CA PHE A 63 -6.77 18.29 -1.15
C PHE A 63 -6.90 16.78 -1.32
N VAL A 64 -7.76 16.10 -0.55
CA VAL A 64 -7.96 14.65 -0.61
C VAL A 64 -9.45 14.37 -0.74
N HIS A 65 -9.87 13.96 -1.93
CA HIS A 65 -11.28 13.75 -2.28
C HIS A 65 -12.01 12.82 -1.31
N ASP A 66 -11.42 11.68 -0.94
CA ASP A 66 -12.02 10.73 0.01
C ASP A 66 -12.30 11.34 1.38
N ILE A 67 -11.41 12.21 1.86
CA ILE A 67 -11.56 12.85 3.17
C ILE A 67 -12.64 13.93 3.09
N TYR A 68 -12.64 14.70 2.00
CA TYR A 68 -13.68 15.69 1.70
C TYR A 68 -15.06 15.01 1.64
N TYR A 69 -15.20 13.97 0.83
CA TYR A 69 -16.46 13.24 0.66
C TYR A 69 -16.97 12.63 1.96
N LYS A 70 -16.11 11.96 2.73
CA LYS A 70 -16.48 11.43 4.06
C LYS A 70 -16.93 12.53 5.00
N LEU A 71 -16.27 13.69 4.98
CA LEU A 71 -16.62 14.81 5.85
C LEU A 71 -18.00 15.38 5.49
N VAL A 72 -18.28 15.57 4.20
CA VAL A 72 -19.58 16.07 3.70
C VAL A 72 -20.71 15.08 4.02
N ARG A 73 -20.45 13.78 3.90
CA ARG A 73 -21.45 12.74 4.18
C ARG A 73 -21.73 12.54 5.67
N ASP A 74 -20.68 12.50 6.50
CA ASP A 74 -20.79 12.07 7.89
C ASP A 74 -21.03 13.24 8.87
N THR A 75 -20.98 14.50 8.41
CA THR A 75 -21.08 15.70 9.26
C THR A 75 -22.11 16.67 8.72
N ASP A 76 -23.05 17.11 9.56
CA ASP A 76 -24.13 18.05 9.19
C ASP A 76 -23.62 19.46 8.83
N ARG A 77 -22.49 19.87 9.43
CA ARG A 77 -21.85 21.18 9.20
C ARG A 77 -20.34 21.02 8.97
N PRO A 78 -19.92 20.54 7.80
CA PRO A 78 -18.51 20.43 7.46
C PRO A 78 -17.86 21.82 7.42
N ASN A 79 -16.61 21.90 7.87
CA ASN A 79 -15.82 23.13 7.81
C ASN A 79 -14.35 22.82 7.58
N PHE A 80 -13.60 23.84 7.17
CA PHE A 80 -12.20 23.68 6.77
C PHE A 80 -11.30 23.26 7.95
N SER A 81 -11.63 23.71 9.16
CA SER A 81 -10.90 23.32 10.37
C SER A 81 -11.02 21.83 10.69
N LEU A 82 -12.21 21.25 10.52
CA LEU A 82 -12.46 19.81 10.68
C LEU A 82 -11.76 19.01 9.57
N TYR A 83 -11.82 19.50 8.34
CA TYR A 83 -11.10 18.90 7.22
C TYR A 83 -9.60 18.79 7.50
N MET A 84 -8.98 19.87 7.99
CA MET A 84 -7.57 19.87 8.40
C MET A 84 -7.27 18.91 9.56
N GLN A 85 -8.19 18.74 10.52
CA GLN A 85 -8.05 17.74 11.59
C GLN A 85 -8.09 16.31 11.05
N LYS A 86 -8.92 16.03 10.03
CA LYS A 86 -9.03 14.71 9.41
C LYS A 86 -7.82 14.36 8.55
N ILE A 87 -7.16 15.35 7.94
CA ILE A 87 -5.91 15.13 7.20
C ILE A 87 -4.71 14.91 8.13
N ALA A 88 -4.65 15.61 9.27
CA ALA A 88 -3.48 15.64 10.15
C ALA A 88 -2.82 14.28 10.49
N PRO A 89 -3.56 13.16 10.66
CA PRO A 89 -2.95 11.83 10.89
C PRO A 89 -2.14 11.29 9.71
N TYR A 90 -2.44 11.73 8.49
CA TYR A 90 -1.85 11.22 7.25
C TYR A 90 -0.56 11.99 6.90
N LYS A 91 0.58 11.50 7.40
CA LYS A 91 1.90 12.13 7.17
C LYS A 91 2.35 12.19 5.70
N LYS A 92 1.72 11.40 4.82
CA LYS A 92 2.02 11.37 3.38
C LYS A 92 1.51 12.59 2.62
N PHE A 93 0.54 13.32 3.17
CA PHE A 93 -0.05 14.50 2.54
C PHE A 93 0.57 15.74 3.16
N ILE A 94 1.53 16.34 2.46
CA ILE A 94 2.37 17.41 2.98
C ILE A 94 1.89 18.74 2.41
N ASP A 95 1.84 18.87 1.10
CA ASP A 95 1.51 20.11 0.39
C ASP A 95 0.41 19.88 -0.68
N TYR A 96 0.13 20.92 -1.48
CA TYR A 96 -0.90 20.81 -2.51
C TYR A 96 -0.56 19.82 -3.64
N ASN A 97 0.73 19.50 -3.88
CA ASN A 97 1.10 18.54 -4.93
C ASN A 97 0.74 17.10 -4.56
N ASP A 98 0.63 16.79 -3.26
CA ASP A 98 0.18 15.49 -2.76
C ASP A 98 -1.35 15.33 -2.83
N SER A 99 -2.05 16.26 -3.48
CA SER A 99 -3.51 16.22 -3.57
C SER A 99 -4.01 15.05 -4.43
N VAL A 100 -5.14 14.48 -4.01
CA VAL A 100 -5.86 13.39 -4.68
C VAL A 100 -7.24 13.93 -5.03
N PHE A 101 -7.44 14.31 -6.29
CA PHE A 101 -8.66 14.95 -6.80
C PHE A 101 -9.73 13.96 -7.22
N ASP A 102 -9.30 12.81 -7.74
CA ASP A 102 -10.18 11.70 -8.05
C ASP A 102 -9.83 10.54 -7.14
N SER A 103 -10.86 9.85 -6.65
CA SER A 103 -10.70 8.44 -6.32
C SER A 103 -10.41 7.69 -7.61
N VAL A 104 -9.15 7.67 -8.04
CA VAL A 104 -8.66 6.75 -9.08
C VAL A 104 -8.57 5.33 -8.49
N GLU A 105 -9.61 4.94 -7.76
CA GLU A 105 -10.13 3.60 -7.50
C GLU A 105 -11.64 3.78 -7.23
N ASN A 106 -12.46 3.67 -8.29
CA ASN A 106 -13.94 3.54 -8.29
C ASN A 106 -14.83 4.77 -8.52
N THR A 107 -14.62 5.48 -9.62
CA THR A 107 -15.75 6.04 -10.38
C THR A 107 -15.46 5.98 -11.88
N GLN A 108 -15.49 4.76 -12.44
CA GLN A 108 -16.21 4.68 -13.72
C GLN A 108 -17.62 5.22 -13.43
N PRO A 109 -18.27 5.95 -14.34
CA PRO A 109 -19.71 6.11 -14.21
C PRO A 109 -20.23 4.70 -13.93
N VAL A 110 -21.05 4.53 -12.89
CA VAL A 110 -21.81 3.30 -12.77
C VAL A 110 -22.58 3.26 -14.09
N GLU A 111 -22.05 2.52 -15.07
CA GLU A 111 -22.87 1.97 -16.12
C GLU A 111 -24.00 1.38 -15.30
N GLN A 112 -25.18 2.00 -15.40
CA GLN A 112 -26.36 1.46 -14.77
C GLN A 112 -26.46 0.08 -15.40
N ILE A 113 -25.92 -0.93 -14.70
CA ILE A 113 -25.96 -2.28 -15.17
C ILE A 113 -27.44 -2.55 -15.19
N GLU A 114 -28.00 -2.70 -16.39
CA GLU A 114 -29.37 -3.15 -16.54
C GLU A 114 -29.44 -4.49 -15.81
N VAL A 115 -30.07 -4.47 -14.63
CA VAL A 115 -30.17 -5.64 -13.76
C VAL A 115 -30.99 -6.66 -14.52
N THR A 116 -30.29 -7.54 -15.22
CA THR A 116 -30.88 -8.58 -16.06
C THR A 116 -31.29 -9.73 -15.16
N ASP A 117 -32.33 -10.48 -15.53
CA ASP A 117 -32.77 -11.67 -14.78
C ASP A 117 -31.63 -12.66 -14.45
N LYS A 118 -30.60 -12.74 -15.32
CA LYS A 118 -29.41 -13.57 -15.09
C LYS A 118 -28.59 -13.13 -13.87
N ILE A 119 -28.50 -11.83 -13.61
CA ILE A 119 -27.79 -11.24 -12.47
C ILE A 119 -28.57 -11.54 -11.19
N ILE A 120 -29.90 -11.38 -11.24
CA ILE A 120 -30.80 -11.69 -10.11
C ILE A 120 -30.72 -13.17 -9.75
N VAL A 121 -30.77 -14.07 -10.74
CA VAL A 121 -30.65 -15.53 -10.52
C VAL A 121 -29.30 -15.90 -9.89
N ARG A 122 -28.22 -15.21 -10.26
CA ARG A 122 -26.87 -15.49 -9.74
C ARG A 122 -26.69 -15.02 -8.31
N TRP A 123 -27.06 -13.77 -8.02
CA TRP A 123 -26.73 -13.11 -6.75
C TRP A 123 -27.86 -13.22 -5.71
N GLY A 124 -29.09 -13.44 -6.14
CA GLY A 124 -30.29 -13.43 -5.30
C GLY A 124 -31.09 -12.15 -5.49
N ASP A 125 -32.35 -12.17 -5.05
CA ASP A 125 -33.27 -11.02 -5.12
C ASP A 125 -33.13 -10.10 -3.88
N GLY A 126 -33.54 -8.84 -4.00
CA GLY A 126 -33.61 -7.87 -2.90
C GLY A 126 -32.34 -7.07 -2.61
N LEU A 127 -31.34 -7.07 -3.51
CA LEU A 127 -30.13 -6.27 -3.38
C LEU A 127 -30.27 -4.91 -4.09
N THR A 128 -29.51 -3.90 -3.64
CA THR A 128 -29.48 -2.61 -4.35
C THR A 128 -28.77 -2.73 -5.70
N PRO A 129 -29.11 -1.91 -6.71
CA PRO A 129 -28.42 -1.92 -8.01
C PRO A 129 -26.89 -1.76 -7.90
N GLU A 130 -26.46 -0.89 -6.98
CA GLU A 130 -25.05 -0.68 -6.65
C GLU A 130 -24.38 -1.95 -6.13
N LYS A 131 -25.10 -2.73 -5.33
CA LYS A 131 -24.60 -3.99 -4.78
C LYS A 131 -24.45 -5.05 -5.87
N TYR A 132 -25.39 -5.15 -6.80
CA TYR A 132 -25.24 -6.02 -7.96
C TYR A 132 -24.02 -5.65 -8.80
N ALA A 133 -23.79 -4.35 -9.03
CA ALA A 133 -22.63 -3.88 -9.77
C ALA A 133 -21.31 -4.22 -9.07
N TYR A 134 -21.25 -4.05 -7.75
CA TYR A 134 -20.08 -4.46 -6.97
C TYR A 134 -19.81 -5.97 -7.06
N LEU A 135 -20.85 -6.80 -6.94
CA LEU A 135 -20.70 -8.26 -7.00
C LEU A 135 -20.25 -8.73 -8.39
N GLU A 136 -20.81 -8.14 -9.45
CA GLU A 136 -20.42 -8.46 -10.82
C GLU A 136 -18.99 -8.01 -11.12
N LYS A 137 -18.58 -6.84 -10.63
CA LYS A 137 -17.19 -6.37 -10.74
C LYS A 137 -16.22 -7.28 -9.99
N ALA A 138 -16.60 -7.77 -8.81
CA ALA A 138 -15.82 -8.73 -8.05
C ALA A 138 -15.67 -10.06 -8.82
N LEU A 139 -16.74 -10.53 -9.46
CA LEU A 139 -16.70 -11.72 -10.31
C LEU A 139 -15.80 -11.52 -11.52
N GLN A 140 -15.92 -10.38 -12.21
CA GLN A 140 -15.06 -10.05 -13.35
C GLN A 140 -13.59 -10.01 -12.92
N SER A 141 -13.29 -9.41 -11.77
CA SER A 141 -11.92 -9.37 -11.23
C SER A 141 -11.34 -10.77 -10.99
N LEU A 142 -12.16 -11.73 -10.51
CA LEU A 142 -11.73 -13.12 -10.35
C LEU A 142 -11.51 -13.82 -11.70
N LEU A 143 -12.38 -13.56 -12.68
CA LEU A 143 -12.25 -14.10 -14.03
C LEU A 143 -11.02 -13.55 -14.76
N ASP A 144 -10.64 -12.30 -14.51
CA ASP A 144 -9.45 -11.67 -15.07
C ASP A 144 -8.16 -12.30 -14.50
N ILE A 145 -8.19 -12.70 -13.21
CA ILE A 145 -7.07 -13.40 -12.56
C ILE A 145 -6.95 -14.83 -13.09
N LYS A 146 -8.08 -15.55 -13.14
CA LYS A 146 -8.15 -16.93 -13.62
C LYS A 146 -9.42 -17.11 -14.45
N PRO A 147 -9.32 -17.18 -15.79
CA PRO A 147 -10.49 -17.34 -16.63
C PRO A 147 -11.16 -18.69 -16.35
N ALA A 148 -12.45 -18.65 -16.07
CA ALA A 148 -13.23 -19.87 -15.90
C ALA A 148 -13.41 -20.56 -17.27
N THR A 149 -13.13 -21.85 -17.31
CA THR A 149 -13.35 -22.68 -18.51
C THR A 149 -14.72 -23.35 -18.45
N THR A 150 -15.26 -23.59 -17.24
CA THR A 150 -16.52 -24.32 -17.04
C THR A 150 -17.53 -23.51 -16.21
N VAL A 151 -18.83 -23.70 -16.47
CA VAL A 151 -19.93 -23.11 -15.67
C VAL A 151 -19.83 -23.45 -14.18
N LEU A 152 -19.33 -24.65 -13.84
CA LEU A 152 -19.09 -25.05 -12.45
C LEU A 152 -18.03 -24.19 -11.76
N GLU A 153 -17.01 -23.74 -12.48
CA GLU A 153 -15.97 -22.85 -11.93
C GLU A 153 -16.53 -21.45 -11.69
N ILE A 154 -17.37 -20.95 -12.60
CA ILE A 154 -18.10 -19.69 -12.42
C ILE A 154 -18.97 -19.77 -11.16
N ASN A 155 -19.71 -20.86 -10.98
CA ASN A 155 -20.54 -21.07 -9.79
C ASN A 155 -19.71 -21.10 -8.50
N ARG A 156 -18.50 -21.69 -8.53
CA ARG A 156 -17.60 -21.64 -7.37
C ARG A 156 -17.08 -20.23 -7.09
N TYR A 157 -16.76 -19.42 -8.11
CA TYR A 157 -16.40 -18.02 -7.92
C TYR A 157 -17.54 -17.20 -7.31
N VAL A 158 -18.77 -17.45 -7.75
CA VAL A 158 -19.96 -16.82 -7.16
C VAL A 158 -20.11 -17.22 -5.68
N GLN A 159 -19.91 -18.49 -5.35
CA GLN A 159 -19.94 -18.96 -3.95
C GLN A 159 -18.85 -18.30 -3.10
N ASN A 160 -17.63 -18.20 -3.63
CA ASN A 160 -16.51 -17.53 -2.96
C ASN A 160 -16.82 -16.07 -2.63
N ILE A 161 -17.41 -15.33 -3.58
CA ILE A 161 -17.79 -13.93 -3.39
C ILE A 161 -18.89 -13.80 -2.33
N LYS A 162 -19.90 -14.69 -2.34
CA LYS A 162 -20.94 -14.71 -1.29
C LYS A 162 -20.36 -15.03 0.08
N LEU A 163 -19.37 -15.92 0.15
CA LEU A 163 -18.68 -16.26 1.38
C LEU A 163 -17.90 -15.06 1.93
N LYS A 164 -17.18 -14.34 1.06
CA LYS A 164 -16.51 -13.08 1.42
C LYS A 164 -17.49 -12.04 1.98
N GLU A 165 -18.63 -11.85 1.33
CA GLU A 165 -19.68 -10.95 1.79
C GLU A 165 -20.22 -11.32 3.17
N SER A 166 -20.50 -12.60 3.41
CA SER A 166 -20.95 -13.07 4.73
C SER A 166 -19.88 -12.85 5.82
N PHE A 167 -18.61 -12.96 5.45
CA PHE A 167 -17.49 -12.67 6.34
C PHE A 167 -17.38 -11.17 6.67
N ASP A 168 -17.48 -10.30 5.66
CA ASP A 168 -17.44 -8.83 5.84
C ASP A 168 -18.63 -8.33 6.68
N GLN A 169 -19.80 -8.96 6.51
CA GLN A 169 -20.97 -8.70 7.33
C GLN A 169 -20.76 -9.14 8.79
N ALA A 170 -20.25 -10.36 9.01
CA ALA A 170 -19.95 -10.85 10.36
C ALA A 170 -18.90 -9.98 11.08
N LEU A 171 -17.93 -9.42 10.34
CA LEU A 171 -16.97 -8.44 10.87
C LEU A 171 -17.65 -7.13 11.29
N SER A 172 -18.61 -6.66 10.51
CA SER A 172 -19.35 -5.43 10.80
C SER A 172 -20.28 -5.59 12.00
N ASP A 173 -20.92 -6.76 12.12
CA ASP A 173 -21.85 -7.08 13.21
C ASP A 173 -21.14 -7.50 14.50
N GLY A 174 -19.82 -7.77 14.44
CA GLY A 174 -19.00 -8.15 15.58
C GLY A 174 -19.27 -9.57 16.10
N ASP A 175 -19.76 -10.48 15.26
CA ASP A 175 -19.98 -11.89 15.64
C ASP A 175 -18.66 -12.68 15.62
N TYR A 176 -17.95 -12.63 16.75
CA TYR A 176 -16.66 -13.30 16.94
C TYR A 176 -16.68 -14.82 16.67
N ARG A 177 -17.83 -15.50 16.80
CA ARG A 177 -17.92 -16.94 16.55
C ARG A 177 -18.03 -17.24 15.06
N ALA A 178 -18.85 -16.48 14.34
CA ALA A 178 -19.00 -16.61 12.90
C ALA A 178 -17.71 -16.19 12.15
N ILE A 179 -17.03 -15.13 12.61
CA ILE A 179 -15.79 -14.62 12.00
C ILE A 179 -14.72 -15.72 11.88
N SER A 180 -14.47 -16.49 12.94
CA SER A 180 -13.42 -17.52 12.91
C SER A 180 -13.74 -18.66 11.93
N GLN A 181 -15.01 -19.06 11.84
CA GLN A 181 -15.46 -20.12 10.94
C GLN A 181 -15.45 -19.66 9.48
N LEU A 182 -16.03 -18.49 9.22
CA LEU A 182 -16.12 -17.91 7.88
C LEU A 182 -14.74 -17.57 7.32
N ARG A 183 -13.81 -17.08 8.16
CA ARG A 183 -12.42 -16.84 7.76
C ARG A 183 -11.74 -18.11 7.27
N LYS A 184 -11.85 -19.20 8.02
CA LYS A 184 -11.26 -20.50 7.65
C LYS A 184 -11.89 -21.04 6.35
N ALA A 185 -13.21 -21.01 6.26
CA ALA A 185 -13.93 -21.45 5.07
C ALA A 185 -13.49 -20.64 3.83
N TYR A 186 -13.32 -19.32 3.98
CA TYR A 186 -12.87 -18.46 2.90
C TYR A 186 -11.43 -18.74 2.46
N GLU A 187 -10.51 -18.90 3.41
CA GLU A 187 -9.11 -19.26 3.12
C GLU A 187 -8.99 -20.65 2.46
N GLU A 188 -9.76 -21.62 2.91
CA GLU A 188 -9.82 -22.97 2.32
C GLU A 188 -10.40 -22.93 0.90
N ASP A 189 -11.44 -22.14 0.67
CA ASP A 189 -12.08 -22.01 -0.63
C ASP A 189 -11.15 -21.33 -1.65
N LEU A 190 -10.41 -20.28 -1.25
CA LEU A 190 -9.37 -19.65 -2.07
C LEU A 190 -8.25 -20.63 -2.48
N LYS A 191 -7.83 -21.50 -1.55
CA LYS A 191 -6.86 -22.56 -1.83
C LYS A 191 -7.42 -23.58 -2.81
N SER A 192 -8.68 -24.00 -2.62
CA SER A 192 -9.35 -24.96 -3.50
C SER A 192 -9.50 -24.43 -4.94
N LEU A 193 -9.67 -23.11 -5.08
CA LEU A 193 -9.74 -22.41 -6.37
C LEU A 193 -8.37 -22.19 -7.02
N GLY A 194 -7.28 -22.39 -6.26
CA GLY A 194 -5.91 -22.15 -6.70
C GLY A 194 -5.54 -20.67 -6.80
N LEU A 195 -6.31 -19.78 -6.16
CA LEU A 195 -6.08 -18.33 -6.17
C LEU A 195 -4.97 -17.89 -5.20
N ASP A 196 -4.72 -18.68 -4.15
CA ASP A 196 -3.69 -18.44 -3.14
C ASP A 196 -2.28 -18.33 -3.75
N ALA A 197 -1.93 -19.26 -4.65
CA ALA A 197 -0.62 -19.26 -5.33
C ALA A 197 -0.43 -18.07 -6.28
N VAL A 198 -1.50 -17.55 -6.88
CA VAL A 198 -1.44 -16.39 -7.78
C VAL A 198 -1.20 -15.11 -6.97
N LEU A 199 -1.83 -14.98 -5.80
CA LEU A 199 -1.61 -13.86 -4.89
C LEU A 199 -0.21 -13.87 -4.25
N SER A 200 0.32 -15.05 -3.90
CA SER A 200 1.68 -15.20 -3.35
C SER A 200 2.80 -15.14 -4.39
N SER A 201 2.50 -15.21 -5.68
CA SER A 201 3.51 -15.25 -6.76
C SER A 201 4.36 -13.98 -6.91
N LYS A 202 3.93 -12.85 -6.32
CA LYS A 202 4.73 -11.61 -6.26
C LYS A 202 5.82 -11.65 -5.18
N ASP A 203 5.81 -12.67 -4.31
CA ASP A 203 6.77 -12.80 -3.22
C ASP A 203 7.62 -14.07 -3.41
N ASN A 204 8.75 -13.93 -4.10
CA ASN A 204 9.66 -15.03 -4.45
C ASN A 204 10.26 -15.78 -3.24
N SER A 205 10.01 -15.30 -2.02
CA SER A 205 10.52 -15.89 -0.78
C SER A 205 9.87 -17.25 -0.43
N SER A 206 8.66 -17.53 -0.92
CA SER A 206 7.83 -18.66 -0.45
C SER A 206 7.62 -19.81 -1.45
N LYS A 207 8.34 -19.85 -2.57
CA LYS A 207 8.16 -20.93 -3.57
C LYS A 207 8.65 -22.28 -3.04
N ASN A 208 7.78 -23.30 -3.12
CA ASN A 208 8.14 -24.70 -2.83
C ASN A 208 9.20 -25.21 -3.83
N ILE A 209 10.06 -26.14 -3.42
CA ILE A 209 11.19 -26.67 -4.21
C ILE A 209 10.75 -27.13 -5.61
N GLY A 210 9.59 -27.77 -5.72
CA GLY A 210 9.05 -28.24 -7.00
C GLY A 210 8.63 -27.10 -7.96
N GLN A 211 8.16 -25.98 -7.42
CA GLN A 211 7.84 -24.78 -8.22
C GLN A 211 9.13 -24.10 -8.70
N LYS A 212 10.16 -24.06 -7.85
CA LYS A 212 11.48 -23.53 -8.24
C LYS A 212 12.12 -24.35 -9.38
N ILE A 213 12.02 -25.68 -9.32
CA ILE A 213 12.52 -26.56 -10.38
C ILE A 213 11.77 -26.30 -11.68
N ARG A 214 10.44 -26.23 -11.64
CA ARG A 214 9.61 -25.96 -12.82
C ARG A 214 9.90 -24.59 -13.44
N ASP A 215 10.12 -23.56 -12.61
CA ASP A 215 10.48 -22.22 -13.06
C ASP A 215 11.87 -22.23 -13.74
N VAL A 216 12.85 -22.96 -13.19
CA VAL A 216 14.19 -23.11 -13.78
C VAL A 216 14.15 -23.91 -15.10
N GLU A 217 13.29 -24.92 -15.20
CA GLU A 217 13.10 -25.69 -16.43
C GLU A 217 12.50 -24.87 -17.57
N MET A 218 11.60 -23.94 -17.23
CA MET A 218 10.90 -23.07 -18.19
C MET A 218 11.72 -21.84 -18.60
N THR A 219 12.59 -21.34 -17.72
CA THR A 219 13.36 -20.12 -17.95
C THR A 219 14.84 -20.46 -18.15
N ARG A 220 15.26 -20.63 -19.41
CA ARG A 220 16.70 -20.72 -19.77
C ARG A 220 17.22 -19.34 -20.17
N PRO A 221 18.44 -18.94 -19.78
CA PRO A 221 19.46 -19.69 -19.02
C PRO A 221 19.24 -19.69 -17.50
N ILE A 222 19.80 -20.70 -16.82
CA ILE A 222 19.79 -20.81 -15.36
C ILE A 222 20.48 -19.56 -14.80
N PRO A 223 19.84 -18.78 -13.91
CA PRO A 223 20.49 -17.61 -13.33
C PRO A 223 21.68 -18.07 -12.48
N GLU A 224 22.88 -17.59 -12.80
CA GLU A 224 24.07 -17.78 -11.97
C GLU A 224 23.88 -17.03 -10.66
N ARG A 225 23.58 -17.76 -9.58
CA ARG A 225 23.59 -17.21 -8.23
C ARG A 225 24.96 -17.44 -7.61
N ASP A 226 25.49 -16.44 -6.92
CA ASP A 226 26.81 -16.54 -6.27
C ASP A 226 26.86 -17.66 -5.21
N GLU A 227 25.73 -17.99 -4.60
CA GLU A 227 25.58 -19.13 -3.67
C GLU A 227 25.88 -20.50 -4.30
N TYR A 228 25.76 -20.63 -5.62
CA TYR A 228 26.01 -21.88 -6.35
C TYR A 228 27.39 -21.95 -6.99
N LYS A 229 28.15 -20.85 -7.01
CA LYS A 229 29.50 -20.81 -7.61
C LYS A 229 30.51 -21.59 -6.77
N ASP A 230 30.48 -21.42 -5.44
CA ASP A 230 31.36 -22.14 -4.51
C ASP A 230 30.58 -22.70 -3.30
N ALA A 231 29.56 -23.50 -3.57
CA ALA A 231 28.68 -24.06 -2.54
C ALA A 231 29.43 -24.86 -1.45
N ALA A 232 30.57 -25.45 -1.80
CA ALA A 232 31.40 -26.26 -0.90
C ALA A 232 32.63 -25.52 -0.34
N LYS A 233 32.80 -24.22 -0.66
CA LYS A 233 33.96 -23.40 -0.29
C LYS A 233 35.31 -24.00 -0.75
N ILE A 234 35.30 -24.79 -1.82
CA ILE A 234 36.47 -25.48 -2.35
C ILE A 234 37.34 -24.48 -3.10
N GLU A 235 36.74 -23.59 -3.88
CA GLU A 235 37.46 -22.53 -4.60
C GLU A 235 38.15 -21.61 -3.58
N ALA A 236 37.42 -21.16 -2.56
CA ALA A 236 37.98 -20.38 -1.47
C ALA A 236 39.11 -21.11 -0.69
N TYR A 237 39.02 -22.43 -0.53
CA TYR A 237 40.06 -23.23 0.13
C TYR A 237 41.33 -23.34 -0.72
N ILE A 238 41.18 -23.60 -2.02
CA ILE A 238 42.29 -23.68 -2.97
C ILE A 238 42.96 -22.32 -3.09
N ASP A 239 42.20 -21.24 -3.18
CA ASP A 239 42.74 -19.90 -3.23
C ASP A 239 43.55 -19.59 -1.97
N LYS A 240 42.98 -19.87 -0.79
CA LYS A 240 43.64 -19.61 0.50
C LYS A 240 44.92 -20.42 0.69
N TRP A 241 44.86 -21.75 0.49
CA TRP A 241 45.96 -22.63 0.88
C TRP A 241 46.95 -22.91 -0.24
N PHE A 242 46.53 -22.84 -1.50
CA PHE A 242 47.39 -23.13 -2.63
C PHE A 242 47.82 -21.85 -3.35
N VAL A 243 46.86 -21.04 -3.81
CA VAL A 243 47.16 -19.87 -4.66
C VAL A 243 47.88 -18.78 -3.88
N THR A 244 47.43 -18.43 -2.68
CA THR A 244 48.08 -17.39 -1.86
C THR A 244 49.49 -17.80 -1.43
N ASN A 245 49.70 -19.07 -1.07
CA ASN A 245 51.04 -19.58 -0.74
C ASN A 245 51.98 -19.60 -1.97
N MET A 246 51.46 -19.91 -3.16
CA MET A 246 52.25 -19.81 -4.39
C MET A 246 52.58 -18.36 -4.75
N LYS A 247 51.61 -17.43 -4.68
CA LYS A 247 51.83 -15.99 -4.88
C LYS A 247 52.91 -15.45 -3.94
N ARG A 248 52.93 -15.91 -2.69
CA ARG A 248 53.99 -15.58 -1.72
C ARG A 248 55.36 -16.08 -2.16
N ASN A 249 55.45 -17.34 -2.58
CA ASN A 249 56.73 -17.92 -3.04
C ASN A 249 57.28 -17.25 -4.30
N PHE A 250 56.42 -16.68 -5.14
CA PHE A 250 56.81 -15.92 -6.32
C PHE A 250 56.95 -14.40 -6.08
N GLY A 251 56.78 -13.92 -4.84
CA GLY A 251 56.94 -12.50 -4.49
C GLY A 251 55.86 -11.56 -5.03
N LEU A 252 54.69 -12.11 -5.38
CA LEU A 252 53.56 -11.39 -6.00
C LEU A 252 52.38 -11.17 -5.04
N ALA A 253 52.52 -11.55 -3.77
CA ALA A 253 51.46 -11.40 -2.76
C ALA A 253 51.48 -10.01 -2.11
N SER A 254 50.31 -9.37 -2.00
CA SER A 254 50.13 -8.12 -1.24
C SER A 254 50.20 -8.39 0.27
N GLU A 255 50.52 -7.37 1.07
CA GLU A 255 50.62 -7.49 2.54
C GLU A 255 49.29 -7.91 3.19
N GLU A 256 48.16 -7.41 2.68
CA GLU A 256 46.81 -7.76 3.16
C GLU A 256 46.43 -9.23 2.90
N GLU A 257 46.83 -9.81 1.75
CA GLU A 257 46.61 -11.24 1.44
C GLU A 257 47.44 -12.16 2.36
N GLN A 258 48.56 -11.65 2.90
CA GLN A 258 49.43 -12.38 3.82
C GLN A 258 48.89 -12.38 5.25
N GLU A 259 48.36 -11.26 5.75
CA GLU A 259 47.80 -11.15 7.10
C GLU A 259 46.54 -12.02 7.29
N ALA A 260 45.68 -12.13 6.28
CA ALA A 260 44.46 -12.94 6.30
C ALA A 260 44.72 -14.47 6.44
N LEU A 261 45.95 -14.93 6.19
CA LEU A 261 46.36 -16.31 6.45
C LEU A 261 46.63 -16.55 7.94
N TYR A 262 47.17 -15.57 8.66
CA TYR A 262 47.61 -15.68 10.06
C TYR A 262 46.53 -15.31 11.09
N GLU A 263 45.51 -14.52 10.72
CA GLU A 263 44.40 -14.18 11.63
C GLU A 263 43.62 -15.42 12.12
N ASN A 264 43.56 -16.49 11.32
CA ASN A 264 42.89 -17.74 11.71
C ASN A 264 43.75 -18.67 12.59
N GLU A 265 45.04 -18.41 12.77
CA GLU A 265 45.91 -19.20 13.66
C GLU A 265 45.90 -18.69 15.11
N ARG A 266 45.28 -17.52 15.37
CA ARG A 266 45.10 -16.95 16.71
C ARG A 266 43.66 -17.12 17.22
N ALA A 267 43.25 -18.35 17.49
CA ALA A 267 42.13 -18.68 18.38
C ALA A 267 42.62 -19.71 19.43
N PRO A 268 42.09 -19.66 20.66
CA PRO A 268 42.90 -19.58 21.88
C PRO A 268 43.59 -20.89 22.28
N GLN A 269 44.80 -20.75 22.82
CA GLN A 269 45.41 -21.76 23.69
C GLN A 269 44.42 -22.06 24.82
N GLN A 270 43.98 -23.30 24.92
CA GLN A 270 43.26 -23.80 26.07
C GLN A 270 44.24 -23.78 27.26
N ASP A 271 43.99 -22.92 28.23
CA ASP A 271 44.54 -23.08 29.58
C ASP A 271 43.92 -24.35 30.16
N GLU A 272 44.66 -25.46 30.09
CA GLU A 272 44.37 -26.68 30.81
C GLU A 272 44.82 -26.53 32.28
N GLY A 273 43.86 -26.70 33.20
CA GLY A 273 44.10 -27.02 34.60
C GLY A 273 44.11 -28.51 34.84
#